data_AF-I0IHH4-F1
#
_entry.id   AF-I0IHH4-F1
#
_cell.length_a   1.000
_cell.length_b   1.000
_cell.length_c   1.000
_cell.angle_alpha   90.00
_cell.angle_beta   90.00
_cell.angle_gamma   90.00
#
_symmetry.space_group_name_H-M   'P 1'
#
loop_
_entity.id
_entity.type
_entity.pdbx_description
1 polymer ?
#
loop_
_entity_poly.entity_id
_entity_poly.type
_entity_poly.pdbx_seq_one_letter_code
_entity_poly.pdbx_strand_id
1 'polypeptide(L)'
;MRMHRLPLARPAASLAPSCRAAIASGLVAVSLALAGCGSTPAPAAEGVPHRDPASAGVADADATPREVPILRRTAASNGSPALYTLILIENPDELPGPVADALKPDFDNEAVVFFGMGEQPGPGYAAEITSVRRTGSELTVAADVRRPEEAVGGDPTTPWSAVVIERQPGVTMPLLSDFN
;
A
#
# COMPACT_ATOMS: atom_id res chain seq x y z
N MET A 1 24.88 1.87 -13.47
CA MET A 1 23.72 2.33 -12.68
C MET A 1 24.13 3.57 -11.90
N ARG A 2 23.54 4.74 -12.21
CA ARG A 2 23.88 6.01 -11.56
C ARG A 2 22.93 6.27 -10.39
N MET A 3 23.46 6.28 -9.17
CA MET A 3 22.79 6.85 -8.00
C MET A 3 22.99 8.37 -8.04
N HIS A 4 21.89 9.13 -8.11
CA HIS A 4 21.92 10.57 -7.89
C HIS A 4 21.57 10.88 -6.43
N ARG A 5 22.53 11.43 -5.68
CA ARG A 5 22.29 12.17 -4.43
C ARG A 5 22.29 13.66 -4.74
N LEU A 6 21.21 14.35 -4.35
CA LEU A 6 21.10 15.80 -4.36
C LEU A 6 21.15 16.31 -2.92
N PRO A 7 22.07 17.21 -2.56
CA PRO A 7 22.01 17.96 -1.31
C PRO A 7 21.37 19.33 -1.56
N LEU A 8 20.47 19.79 -0.69
CA LEU A 8 20.14 21.21 -0.64
C LEU A 8 19.97 21.70 0.80
N ALA A 9 20.87 22.60 1.15
CA ALA A 9 20.79 23.48 2.31
C ALA A 9 20.09 24.80 1.93
N ARG A 10 19.24 25.25 2.86
CA ARG A 10 18.76 26.61 3.22
C ARG A 10 18.25 27.60 2.14
N PRO A 11 17.11 28.26 2.41
CA PRO A 11 16.74 29.52 1.76
C PRO A 11 17.17 30.74 2.59
N ALA A 12 17.54 31.82 1.89
CA ALA A 12 17.49 33.19 2.40
C ALA A 12 16.78 34.08 1.37
N ALA A 13 16.01 35.03 1.88
CA ALA A 13 14.99 35.82 1.22
C ALA A 13 15.50 36.82 0.16
N SER A 14 14.60 37.28 -0.74
CA SER A 14 13.98 38.62 -0.69
C SER A 14 13.63 39.25 -2.06
N LEU A 15 12.41 39.82 -2.15
CA LEU A 15 11.88 40.96 -2.96
C LEU A 15 11.48 40.82 -4.47
N ALA A 16 10.16 40.64 -4.70
CA ALA A 16 9.14 41.39 -5.50
C ALA A 16 9.44 42.04 -6.90
N PRO A 17 8.43 42.56 -7.64
CA PRO A 17 7.33 41.87 -8.34
C PRO A 17 7.22 42.25 -9.83
N SER A 18 6.66 41.38 -10.69
CA SER A 18 6.07 41.82 -11.98
C SER A 18 5.04 40.82 -12.51
N CYS A 19 3.85 41.34 -12.81
CA CYS A 19 2.71 40.62 -13.37
C CYS A 19 3.02 40.05 -14.76
N ARG A 20 2.82 38.75 -14.93
CA ARG A 20 2.33 38.14 -16.19
C ARG A 20 1.55 36.86 -15.83
N ALA A 21 0.32 36.80 -16.31
CA ALA A 21 -0.56 35.65 -16.16
C ALA A 21 -0.03 34.46 -16.98
N ALA A 22 0.18 33.34 -16.32
CA ALA A 22 0.35 32.02 -16.92
C ALA A 22 -0.39 31.03 -16.01
N ILE A 23 -1.36 30.31 -16.58
CA ILE A 23 -2.13 29.28 -15.89
C ILE A 23 -1.19 28.07 -15.77
N ALA A 24 -0.57 27.95 -14.60
CA ALA A 24 0.34 26.88 -14.25
C ALA A 24 -0.36 25.90 -13.31
N SER A 25 -0.07 24.62 -13.52
CA SER A 25 -0.49 23.45 -12.75
C SER A 25 -0.50 23.72 -11.25
N GLY A 26 -1.69 23.70 -10.67
CA GLY A 26 -1.92 23.90 -9.25
C GLY A 26 -1.68 22.62 -8.47
N LEU A 27 -0.57 22.58 -7.74
CA LEU A 27 -0.34 21.64 -6.66
C LEU A 27 -1.25 22.07 -5.49
N VAL A 28 -2.37 21.38 -5.31
CA VAL A 28 -3.30 21.64 -4.19
C VAL A 28 -2.72 20.99 -2.93
N ALA A 29 -1.96 21.76 -2.16
CA ALA A 29 -1.69 21.43 -0.76
C ALA A 29 -2.91 21.85 0.07
N VAL A 30 -3.75 20.89 0.43
CA VAL A 30 -4.86 21.11 1.37
C VAL A 30 -4.28 21.11 2.79
N SER A 31 -4.07 22.29 3.36
CA SER A 31 -3.84 22.47 4.79
C SER A 31 -5.18 22.56 5.50
N LEU A 32 -5.64 21.45 6.09
CA LEU A 32 -6.78 21.46 7.01
C LEU A 32 -6.33 22.07 8.34
N ALA A 33 -6.63 23.36 8.56
CA ALA A 33 -6.63 23.95 9.88
C ALA A 33 -8.00 23.71 10.53
N LEU A 34 -8.10 22.65 11.35
CA LEU A 34 -9.24 22.46 12.25
C LEU A 34 -9.17 23.50 13.38
N ALA A 35 -9.84 24.64 13.19
CA ALA A 35 -10.23 25.50 14.28
C ALA A 35 -11.35 24.81 15.08
N GLY A 36 -10.97 23.90 15.97
CA GLY A 36 -11.87 23.32 16.96
C GLY A 36 -12.23 24.37 18.01
N CYS A 37 -13.49 24.80 18.02
CA CYS A 37 -14.07 25.48 19.18
C CYS A 37 -14.02 24.53 20.38
N GLY A 38 -13.51 25.05 21.50
CA GLY A 38 -13.24 24.29 22.71
C GLY A 38 -14.49 23.76 23.39
N SER A 39 -14.32 22.56 23.96
CA SER A 39 -15.03 22.12 25.14
C SER A 39 -13.98 21.60 26.11
N THR A 40 -13.77 22.37 27.18
CA THR A 40 -12.86 22.11 28.30
C THR A 40 -13.05 20.69 28.85
N PRO A 41 -12.03 19.83 28.85
CA PRO A 41 -12.13 18.56 29.53
C PRO A 41 -12.11 18.77 31.05
N ALA A 42 -13.03 18.13 31.75
CA ALA A 42 -12.99 17.98 33.20
C ALA A 42 -11.66 17.35 33.63
N PRO A 43 -11.10 17.69 34.80
CA PRO A 43 -9.87 17.09 35.29
C PRO A 43 -10.07 15.58 35.44
N ALA A 44 -9.38 14.81 34.60
CA ALA A 44 -9.34 13.36 34.67
C ALA A 44 -8.68 12.94 35.97
N ALA A 45 -9.36 12.07 36.70
CA ALA A 45 -8.88 11.46 37.92
C ALA A 45 -7.51 10.79 37.71
N GLU A 46 -6.66 10.95 38.70
CA GLU A 46 -5.32 10.40 38.76
C GLU A 46 -5.29 8.88 38.56
N GLY A 47 -4.39 8.43 37.70
CA GLY A 47 -3.59 7.22 37.97
C GLY A 47 -4.20 5.88 37.60
N VAL A 48 -4.40 5.60 36.31
CA VAL A 48 -4.20 4.24 35.81
C VAL A 48 -2.91 4.23 35.01
N PRO A 49 -1.84 3.55 35.46
CA PRO A 49 -0.62 3.44 34.68
C PRO A 49 -0.96 2.73 33.37
N HIS A 50 -0.83 3.44 32.26
CA HIS A 50 -0.91 2.84 30.94
C HIS A 50 0.28 1.89 30.85
N ARG A 51 0.03 0.59 31.05
CA ARG A 51 0.99 -0.45 30.69
C ARG A 51 1.11 -0.38 29.18
N ASP A 52 2.13 0.30 28.69
CA ASP A 52 2.67 -0.01 27.37
C ASP A 52 2.83 -1.53 27.33
N PRO A 53 2.18 -2.26 26.40
CA PRO A 53 2.46 -3.67 26.24
C PRO A 53 3.96 -3.75 26.02
N ALA A 54 4.64 -4.50 26.89
CA ALA A 54 6.06 -4.75 26.76
C ALA A 54 6.24 -5.47 25.41
N SER A 55 6.50 -4.69 24.36
CA SER A 55 7.08 -5.16 23.12
C SER A 55 8.46 -5.66 23.51
N ALA A 56 8.51 -6.91 23.98
CA ALA A 56 9.72 -7.66 24.16
C ALA A 56 10.34 -7.74 22.75
N GLY A 57 11.20 -6.76 22.47
CA GLY A 57 11.92 -6.66 21.21
C GLY A 57 12.79 -7.89 21.11
N VAL A 58 12.26 -8.93 20.47
CA VAL A 58 13.10 -9.93 19.81
C VAL A 58 13.83 -9.11 18.76
N ALA A 59 15.08 -8.75 19.06
CA ALA A 59 15.96 -8.12 18.11
C ALA A 59 16.06 -9.09 16.93
N ASP A 60 15.29 -8.79 15.88
CA ASP A 60 15.22 -9.60 14.68
C ASP A 60 16.59 -9.50 14.03
N ALA A 61 17.41 -10.53 14.25
CA ALA A 61 18.84 -10.50 13.97
C ALA A 61 19.15 -10.46 12.46
N ASP A 62 18.12 -10.46 11.61
CA ASP A 62 18.24 -10.43 10.15
C ASP A 62 17.40 -9.30 9.53
N ALA A 63 17.80 -8.06 9.80
CA ALA A 63 17.28 -6.87 9.14
C ALA A 63 17.84 -6.66 7.72
N THR A 64 18.53 -7.65 7.14
CA THR A 64 19.04 -7.56 5.77
C THR A 64 17.89 -7.78 4.79
N PRO A 65 17.55 -6.81 3.92
CA PRO A 65 16.48 -7.01 2.96
C PRO A 65 16.79 -8.17 2.01
N ARG A 66 15.89 -9.17 1.95
CA ARG A 66 15.98 -10.29 1.02
C ARG A 66 14.86 -10.25 -0.02
N GLU A 67 15.19 -10.60 -1.25
CA GLU A 67 14.19 -10.75 -2.30
C GLU A 67 13.42 -12.06 -2.10
N VAL A 68 12.09 -12.00 -2.20
CA VAL A 68 11.23 -13.17 -2.10
C VAL A 68 10.86 -13.60 -3.52
N PRO A 69 11.22 -14.83 -3.95
CA PRO A 69 10.92 -15.30 -5.29
C PRO A 69 9.41 -15.31 -5.58
N ILE A 70 9.03 -14.72 -6.71
CA ILE A 70 7.67 -14.83 -7.26
C ILE A 70 7.61 -16.13 -8.07
N LEU A 71 6.83 -17.09 -7.58
CA LEU A 71 6.72 -18.41 -8.19
C LEU A 71 5.76 -18.39 -9.39
N ARG A 72 4.63 -17.70 -9.23
CA ARG A 72 3.57 -17.57 -10.23
C ARG A 72 2.91 -16.20 -10.11
N ARG A 73 2.34 -15.71 -11.22
CA ARG A 73 1.61 -14.44 -11.23
C ARG A 73 0.37 -14.49 -12.11
N THR A 74 -0.60 -13.65 -11.76
CA THR A 74 -1.74 -13.34 -12.61
C THR A 74 -2.19 -11.90 -12.35
N ALA A 75 -2.86 -11.30 -13.33
CA ALA A 75 -3.43 -9.96 -13.23
C ALA A 75 -4.61 -9.85 -14.19
N ALA A 76 -5.59 -9.05 -13.82
CA ALA A 76 -6.68 -8.70 -14.72
C ALA A 76 -7.18 -7.27 -14.45
N SER A 77 -7.80 -6.68 -15.47
CA SER A 77 -8.43 -5.36 -15.33
C SER A 77 -9.78 -5.41 -14.61
N ASN A 78 -10.37 -6.60 -14.43
CA ASN A 78 -11.70 -6.81 -13.85
C ASN A 78 -11.77 -8.11 -13.05
N GLY A 79 -12.85 -8.25 -12.26
CA GLY A 79 -13.21 -9.50 -11.60
C GLY A 79 -12.71 -9.63 -10.15
N SER A 80 -12.07 -8.59 -9.62
CA SER A 80 -11.82 -8.47 -8.19
C SER A 80 -13.00 -7.78 -7.49
N PRO A 81 -13.27 -8.08 -6.21
CA PRO A 81 -14.05 -7.18 -5.36
C PRO A 81 -13.48 -5.76 -5.44
N ALA A 82 -14.38 -4.76 -5.34
CA ALA A 82 -14.08 -3.33 -5.45
C ALA A 82 -13.36 -2.78 -4.20
N LEU A 83 -12.35 -3.49 -3.71
CA LEU A 83 -11.55 -3.14 -2.55
C LEU A 83 -10.16 -2.68 -3.00
N TYR A 84 -9.77 -1.48 -2.56
CA TYR A 84 -8.39 -1.02 -2.65
C TYR A 84 -7.61 -1.64 -1.50
N THR A 85 -6.85 -2.71 -1.76
CA THR A 85 -6.20 -3.46 -0.70
C THR A 85 -4.94 -4.17 -1.16
N LEU A 86 -4.00 -4.35 -0.22
CA LEU A 86 -2.84 -5.22 -0.33
C LEU A 86 -2.89 -6.19 0.85
N ILE A 87 -3.01 -7.48 0.55
CA ILE A 87 -3.19 -8.53 1.57
C ILE A 87 -2.27 -9.70 1.31
N LEU A 88 -1.91 -10.38 2.40
CA LEU A 88 -1.30 -11.70 2.36
C LEU A 88 -2.39 -12.74 2.65
N ILE A 89 -2.57 -13.68 1.74
CA ILE A 89 -3.57 -14.75 1.84
C ILE A 89 -2.83 -16.06 2.10
N GLU A 90 -3.13 -16.69 3.23
CA GLU A 90 -2.53 -17.96 3.64
C GLU A 90 -3.54 -19.11 3.71
N ASN A 91 -4.83 -18.81 3.55
CA ASN A 91 -5.93 -19.76 3.56
C ASN A 91 -6.63 -19.82 2.20
N PRO A 92 -7.02 -21.02 1.72
CA PRO A 92 -7.71 -21.17 0.44
C PRO A 92 -9.08 -20.48 0.41
N ASP A 93 -9.80 -20.46 1.53
CA ASP A 93 -11.16 -19.90 1.60
C ASP A 93 -11.21 -18.37 1.50
N GLU A 94 -10.06 -17.71 1.66
CA GLU A 94 -9.90 -16.25 1.55
C GLU A 94 -9.55 -15.81 0.12
N LEU A 95 -9.20 -16.75 -0.76
CA LEU A 95 -8.73 -16.43 -2.10
C LEU A 95 -9.92 -16.26 -3.07
N PRO A 96 -10.02 -15.14 -3.83
CA PRO A 96 -11.09 -14.99 -4.80
C PRO A 96 -11.04 -16.10 -5.87
N GLY A 97 -12.19 -16.69 -6.20
CA GLY A 97 -12.29 -17.81 -7.13
C GLY A 97 -11.48 -17.67 -8.44
N PRO A 98 -11.57 -16.54 -9.17
CA PRO A 98 -10.77 -16.33 -10.38
C PRO A 98 -9.25 -16.38 -10.15
N VAL A 99 -8.79 -16.01 -8.95
CA VAL A 99 -7.37 -16.07 -8.57
C VAL A 99 -6.99 -17.51 -8.21
N ALA A 100 -7.84 -18.20 -7.46
CA ALA A 100 -7.64 -19.60 -7.07
C ALA A 100 -7.49 -20.52 -8.29
N ASP A 101 -8.37 -20.36 -9.28
CA ASP A 101 -8.34 -21.15 -10.51
C ASP A 101 -7.08 -20.89 -11.36
N ALA A 102 -6.62 -19.64 -11.38
CA ALA A 102 -5.46 -19.22 -12.18
C ALA A 102 -4.13 -19.62 -11.54
N LEU A 103 -3.99 -19.44 -10.23
CA LEU A 103 -2.70 -19.63 -9.53
C LEU A 103 -2.51 -21.03 -8.94
N LYS A 104 -3.61 -21.70 -8.56
CA LYS A 104 -3.63 -23.02 -7.89
C LYS A 104 -2.53 -23.15 -6.82
N PRO A 105 -2.50 -22.25 -5.83
CA PRO A 105 -1.46 -22.27 -4.79
C PRO A 105 -1.57 -23.51 -3.90
N ASP A 106 -0.42 -24.01 -3.48
CA ASP A 106 -0.29 -25.02 -2.43
C ASP A 106 -0.18 -24.31 -1.07
N PHE A 107 -1.31 -24.10 -0.40
CA PHE A 107 -1.38 -23.40 0.88
C PHE A 107 -0.72 -24.17 2.04
N ASP A 108 -0.11 -25.33 1.84
CA ASP A 108 0.78 -25.91 2.85
C ASP A 108 2.17 -25.23 2.84
N ASN A 109 2.64 -24.81 1.66
CA ASN A 109 4.01 -24.32 1.44
C ASN A 109 4.08 -22.90 0.87
N GLU A 110 2.97 -22.38 0.36
CA GLU A 110 2.90 -21.13 -0.38
C GLU A 110 1.90 -20.16 0.25
N ALA A 111 2.04 -18.89 -0.12
CA ALA A 111 1.09 -17.82 0.19
C ALA A 111 0.84 -16.96 -1.05
N VAL A 112 -0.29 -16.26 -1.07
CA VAL A 112 -0.63 -15.35 -2.17
C VAL A 112 -0.59 -13.91 -1.67
N VAL A 113 0.20 -13.07 -2.35
CA VAL A 113 0.11 -11.61 -2.19
C VAL A 113 -0.89 -11.11 -3.22
N PHE A 114 -1.95 -10.48 -2.75
CA PHE A 114 -3.00 -9.93 -3.59
C PHE A 114 -3.04 -8.41 -3.48
N PHE A 115 -3.07 -7.73 -4.62
CA PHE A 115 -3.19 -6.27 -4.73
C PHE A 115 -4.37 -5.91 -5.61
N GLY A 116 -5.39 -5.29 -5.02
CA GLY A 116 -6.58 -4.77 -5.71
C GLY A 116 -6.57 -3.24 -5.71
N MET A 117 -6.98 -2.63 -6.82
CA MET A 117 -7.12 -1.17 -6.95
C MET A 117 -8.51 -0.65 -6.58
N GLY A 118 -9.46 -1.51 -6.20
CA GLY A 118 -10.86 -1.14 -6.07
C GLY A 118 -11.50 -0.70 -7.39
N GLU A 119 -12.66 -0.05 -7.31
CA GLU A 119 -13.39 0.44 -8.47
C GLU A 119 -12.66 1.62 -9.13
N GLN A 120 -12.49 1.54 -10.45
CA GLN A 120 -11.91 2.57 -11.29
C GLN A 120 -12.94 3.03 -12.32
N PRO A 121 -12.97 4.32 -12.69
CA PRO A 121 -14.08 4.95 -13.42
C PRO A 121 -14.23 4.52 -14.89
N GLY A 122 -13.38 3.63 -15.40
CA GLY A 122 -13.40 3.20 -16.79
C GLY A 122 -12.26 2.23 -17.12
N PRO A 123 -12.06 1.88 -18.41
CA PRO A 123 -11.01 0.99 -18.85
C PRO A 123 -9.62 1.65 -18.86
N GLY A 124 -8.57 0.84 -19.07
CA GLY A 124 -7.19 1.31 -19.24
C GLY A 124 -6.34 1.27 -17.97
N TYR A 125 -6.98 1.18 -16.81
CA TYR A 125 -6.31 0.94 -15.54
C TYR A 125 -5.72 -0.49 -15.48
N ALA A 126 -4.55 -0.61 -14.88
CA ALA A 126 -3.90 -1.90 -14.63
C ALA A 126 -3.04 -1.83 -13.36
N ALA A 127 -2.92 -2.96 -12.69
CA ALA A 127 -2.01 -3.16 -11.57
C ALA A 127 -1.15 -4.38 -11.83
N GLU A 128 0.13 -4.31 -11.44
CA GLU A 128 1.06 -5.42 -11.56
C GLU A 128 2.04 -5.42 -10.39
N ILE A 129 2.03 -6.46 -9.56
CA ILE A 129 3.03 -6.62 -8.50
C ILE A 129 4.38 -6.95 -9.13
N THR A 130 5.38 -6.08 -9.00
CA THR A 130 6.68 -6.20 -9.67
C THR A 130 7.78 -6.81 -8.79
N SER A 131 7.69 -6.66 -7.47
CA SER A 131 8.63 -7.33 -6.56
C SER A 131 8.05 -7.51 -5.16
N VAL A 132 8.55 -8.52 -4.48
CA VAL A 132 8.27 -8.80 -3.07
C VAL A 132 9.60 -8.91 -2.34
N ARG A 133 9.74 -8.17 -1.24
CA ARG A 133 10.95 -8.16 -0.41
C ARG A 133 10.58 -8.37 1.04
N ARG A 134 11.44 -9.06 1.79
CA ARG A 134 11.29 -9.26 3.23
C ARG A 134 12.43 -8.58 3.98
N THR A 135 12.09 -7.92 5.08
CA THR A 135 13.06 -7.35 6.03
C THR A 135 12.60 -7.70 7.44
N GLY A 136 13.28 -8.63 8.11
CA GLY A 136 12.80 -9.17 9.39
C GLY A 136 11.41 -9.82 9.28
N SER A 137 10.43 -9.29 10.01
CA SER A 137 9.02 -9.70 10.00
C SER A 137 8.14 -8.92 9.02
N GLU A 138 8.70 -8.00 8.25
CA GLU A 138 7.95 -7.17 7.31
C GLU A 138 8.09 -7.68 5.87
N LEU A 139 6.98 -7.68 5.12
CA LEU A 139 6.97 -7.80 3.67
C LEU A 139 6.70 -6.44 3.03
N THR A 140 7.58 -6.05 2.11
CA THR A 140 7.38 -4.90 1.23
C THR A 140 7.04 -5.38 -0.17
N VAL A 141 5.94 -4.87 -0.71
CA VAL A 141 5.46 -5.21 -2.06
C VAL A 141 5.58 -3.96 -2.92
N ALA A 142 6.23 -4.08 -4.08
CA ALA A 142 6.21 -3.04 -5.10
C ALA A 142 5.22 -3.44 -6.20
N ALA A 143 4.46 -2.47 -6.69
CA ALA A 143 3.54 -2.66 -7.79
C ALA A 143 3.59 -1.49 -8.76
N ASP A 144 3.52 -1.80 -10.05
CA ASP A 144 3.32 -0.81 -11.10
C ASP A 144 1.83 -0.63 -11.33
N VAL A 145 1.40 0.63 -11.34
CA VAL A 145 0.00 1.02 -11.57
C VAL A 145 -0.07 1.85 -12.83
N ARG A 146 -0.79 1.36 -13.83
CA ARG A 146 -1.09 2.12 -15.05
C ARG A 146 -2.44 2.80 -14.90
N ARG A 147 -2.48 4.08 -15.27
CA ARG A 147 -3.72 4.87 -15.40
C ARG A 147 -3.81 5.37 -16.84
N PRO A 148 -5.01 5.48 -17.42
CA PRO A 148 -5.17 6.14 -18.71
C PRO A 148 -4.82 7.63 -18.57
N GLU A 149 -4.26 8.22 -19.63
CA GLU A 149 -3.86 9.65 -19.63
C GLU A 149 -5.05 10.59 -19.53
N GLU A 150 -6.19 10.16 -20.06
CA GLU A 150 -7.47 10.87 -20.00
C GLU A 150 -8.53 9.98 -19.36
N ALA A 151 -9.55 10.61 -18.75
CA ALA A 151 -10.70 9.88 -18.24
C ALA A 151 -11.44 9.25 -19.42
N VAL A 152 -11.26 7.95 -19.61
CA VAL A 152 -11.96 7.19 -20.64
C VAL A 152 -13.34 6.84 -20.08
N GLY A 153 -14.40 7.36 -20.69
CA GLY A 153 -15.75 6.92 -20.37
C GLY A 153 -15.90 5.43 -20.66
N GLY A 154 -16.65 4.72 -19.82
CA GLY A 154 -16.89 3.28 -19.97
C GLY A 154 -17.39 2.67 -18.68
N ASP A 155 -17.56 1.35 -18.70
CA ASP A 155 -17.95 0.61 -17.51
C ASP A 155 -16.82 0.66 -16.46
N PRO A 156 -17.15 0.85 -15.17
CA PRO A 156 -16.17 0.79 -14.11
C PRO A 156 -15.41 -0.53 -14.12
N THR A 157 -14.11 -0.47 -13.80
CA THR A 157 -13.23 -1.64 -13.76
C THR A 157 -12.70 -1.90 -12.36
N THR A 158 -12.26 -3.13 -12.08
CA THR A 158 -11.62 -3.49 -10.80
C THR A 158 -10.26 -4.15 -11.03
N PRO A 159 -9.22 -3.37 -11.39
CA PRO A 159 -7.91 -3.93 -11.69
C PRO A 159 -7.26 -4.56 -10.47
N TRP A 160 -6.59 -5.68 -10.67
CA TRP A 160 -5.91 -6.41 -9.60
C TRP A 160 -4.71 -7.21 -10.13
N SER A 161 -3.81 -7.56 -9.22
CA SER A 161 -2.66 -8.43 -9.45
C SER A 161 -2.47 -9.36 -8.26
N ALA A 162 -2.10 -10.61 -8.52
CA ALA A 162 -1.76 -11.57 -7.49
C ALA A 162 -0.48 -12.34 -7.86
N VAL A 163 0.34 -12.62 -6.85
CA VAL A 163 1.55 -13.43 -6.98
C VAL A 163 1.59 -14.51 -5.92
N VAL A 164 2.06 -15.69 -6.32
CA VAL A 164 2.39 -16.77 -5.39
C VAL A 164 3.83 -16.63 -4.95
N ILE A 165 4.06 -16.71 -3.65
CA ILE A 165 5.37 -16.73 -3.02
C ILE A 165 5.48 -17.95 -2.11
N GLU A 166 6.70 -18.35 -1.75
CA GLU A 166 6.90 -19.28 -0.65
C GLU A 166 6.33 -18.69 0.64
N ARG A 167 5.71 -19.53 1.49
CA ARG A 167 5.19 -19.11 2.78
C ARG A 167 6.28 -18.47 3.63
N GLN A 168 5.98 -17.32 4.22
CA GLN A 168 6.95 -16.53 4.98
C GLN A 168 6.65 -16.61 6.49
N PRO A 169 7.26 -17.56 7.23
CA PRO A 169 6.97 -17.71 8.65
C PRO A 169 7.36 -16.45 9.43
N GLY A 170 6.48 -16.03 10.35
CA GLY A 170 6.69 -14.89 11.23
C GLY A 170 6.58 -13.53 10.53
N VAL A 171 5.98 -13.47 9.33
CA VAL A 171 5.67 -12.19 8.70
C VAL A 171 4.34 -11.66 9.21
N THR A 172 4.31 -10.36 9.49
CA THR A 172 3.10 -9.58 9.74
C THR A 172 2.79 -8.72 8.51
N MET A 173 1.74 -9.08 7.79
CA MET A 173 1.02 -8.21 6.88
C MET A 173 -0.44 -8.16 7.33
N PRO A 174 -1.21 -7.13 6.96
CA PRO A 174 -2.65 -7.17 7.12
C PRO A 174 -3.20 -8.45 6.47
N LEU A 175 -3.87 -9.27 7.28
CA LEU A 175 -4.59 -10.44 6.79
C LEU A 175 -5.95 -9.99 6.28
N LEU A 176 -6.55 -10.75 5.35
CA LEU A 176 -7.91 -10.42 4.89
C LEU A 176 -8.92 -10.43 6.05
N SER A 177 -8.71 -11.31 7.03
CA SER A 177 -9.49 -11.40 8.26
C SER A 177 -9.47 -10.13 9.13
N ASP A 178 -8.48 -9.24 8.96
CA ASP A 178 -8.40 -7.99 9.71
C ASP A 178 -9.40 -6.93 9.22
N PHE A 179 -10.03 -7.14 8.06
CA PHE A 179 -10.92 -6.18 7.40
C PHE A 179 -12.41 -6.59 7.40
N ASN A 180 -12.76 -7.77 7.93
CA ASN A 180 -14.14 -8.26 8.08
C ASN A 180 -14.67 -8.02 9.50
#